data_AF-A0A9W7BDY7-F1
#
_entry.id   AF-A0A9W7BDY7-F1
#
_cell.length_a   1.000
_cell.length_b   1.000
_cell.length_c   1.000
_cell.angle_alpha   90.00
_cell.angle_beta   90.00
_cell.angle_gamma   90.00
#
_symmetry.space_group_name_H-M   'P 1'
#
loop_
_entity.id
_entity.type
_entity.pdbx_description
1 polymer ?
#
loop_
_entity_poly.entity_id
_entity_poly.type
_entity_poly.pdbx_seq_one_letter_code
_entity_poly.pdbx_strand_id
1 'polypeptide(L)'
;MLVSFLQNIMAWSALYLPTILFIWIFRAQLARFKINPEETPADLKLKELRRTVTSLSILAFWDTLVLAPHVTSTPLPEVVSPIRFLVYVFLFLWSDLHFYTIHRALHHPIWYSKIHKVHHESINPNPLSGLSFHPIEGLIYFSALLIVFLVPLSPIEYTAYKFGLVWAPLGGHIGYTTYDVTKNKLEPRKFEHYVHHIKFNNNFGAGLFPDGWVWDQFLGTVWPEDKPILRQGSSSSSSNNNKTK
;
A
#
# COMPACT_ATOMS: atom_id res chain seq x y z
N MET A 1 3.85 -28.10 7.35
CA MET A 1 3.29 -26.83 7.85
C MET A 1 4.38 -25.79 8.13
N LEU A 2 5.33 -26.03 9.06
CA LEU A 2 6.41 -25.07 9.36
C LEU A 2 7.34 -24.78 8.17
N VAL A 3 7.72 -25.79 7.40
CA VAL A 3 8.59 -25.62 6.21
C VAL A 3 7.93 -24.73 5.16
N SER A 4 6.66 -24.97 4.83
CA SER A 4 5.89 -24.16 3.87
C SER A 4 5.67 -22.73 4.37
N PHE A 5 5.48 -22.54 5.68
CA PHE A 5 5.40 -21.23 6.31
C PHE A 5 6.70 -20.43 6.14
N LEU A 6 7.85 -21.05 6.41
CA LEU A 6 9.16 -20.41 6.24
C LEU A 6 9.49 -20.13 4.78
N GLN A 7 9.15 -21.05 3.87
CA GLN A 7 9.33 -20.85 2.42
C GLN A 7 8.52 -19.66 1.90
N ASN A 8 7.26 -19.52 2.34
CA ASN A 8 6.44 -18.36 2.00
C ASN A 8 7.08 -17.07 2.51
N ILE A 9 7.50 -17.01 3.78
CA ILE A 9 8.17 -15.81 4.33
C ILE A 9 9.41 -15.44 3.51
N MET A 10 10.26 -16.42 3.16
CA MET A 10 11.45 -16.17 2.35
C MET A 10 11.10 -15.66 0.94
N ALA A 11 10.11 -16.27 0.28
CA ALA A 11 9.68 -15.86 -1.05
C ALA A 11 9.11 -14.44 -1.07
N TRP A 12 8.28 -14.08 -0.09
CA TRP A 12 7.70 -12.73 0.00
C TRP A 12 8.73 -11.68 0.41
N SER A 13 9.68 -12.05 1.29
CA SER A 13 10.81 -11.18 1.63
C SER A 13 11.68 -10.91 0.40
N ALA A 14 11.91 -11.91 -0.45
CA ALA A 14 12.69 -11.77 -1.68
C ALA A 14 12.04 -10.85 -2.74
N LEU A 15 10.75 -10.53 -2.60
CA LEU A 15 10.03 -9.63 -3.52
C LEU A 15 9.93 -8.20 -2.99
N TYR A 16 9.87 -8.02 -1.67
CA TYR A 16 9.76 -6.71 -1.02
C TYR A 16 11.12 -6.06 -0.75
N LEU A 17 12.12 -6.87 -0.38
CA LEU A 17 13.48 -6.41 -0.09
C LEU A 17 14.18 -5.76 -1.29
N PRO A 18 14.06 -6.26 -2.54
CA PRO A 18 14.67 -5.58 -3.68
C PRO A 18 14.15 -4.16 -3.88
N THR A 19 12.86 -3.89 -3.67
CA THR A 19 12.31 -2.53 -3.77
C THR A 19 12.89 -1.62 -2.69
N ILE A 20 12.96 -2.11 -1.44
CA ILE A 20 13.58 -1.38 -0.33
C ILE A 20 15.07 -1.09 -0.61
N LEU A 21 15.80 -2.12 -1.05
CA LEU A 21 17.23 -2.03 -1.37
C LEU A 21 17.47 -1.08 -2.54
N PHE A 22 16.68 -1.16 -3.61
CA PHE A 22 16.77 -0.26 -4.75
C PHE A 22 16.61 1.19 -4.29
N ILE A 23 15.55 1.49 -3.52
CA ILE A 23 15.32 2.85 -3.02
C ILE A 23 16.47 3.28 -2.11
N TRP A 24 16.98 2.41 -1.25
CA TRP A 24 18.08 2.72 -0.35
C TRP A 24 19.40 2.98 -1.09
N ILE A 25 19.73 2.20 -2.13
CA ILE A 25 20.92 2.34 -2.97
C ILE A 25 20.85 3.64 -3.77
N PHE A 26 19.71 3.90 -4.41
CA PHE A 26 19.52 5.04 -5.30
C PHE A 26 18.94 6.29 -4.61
N ARG A 27 18.89 6.33 -3.27
CA ARG A 27 18.23 7.39 -2.50
C ARG A 27 18.74 8.79 -2.83
N ALA A 28 20.04 8.93 -3.11
CA ALA A 28 20.65 10.22 -3.44
C ALA A 28 20.16 10.73 -4.80
N GLN A 29 20.07 9.85 -5.80
CA GLN A 29 19.56 10.16 -7.14
C GLN A 29 18.04 10.40 -7.11
N LEU A 30 17.33 9.70 -6.21
CA LEU A 30 15.89 9.81 -6.04
C LEU A 30 15.46 10.97 -5.14
N ALA A 31 16.37 11.63 -4.42
CA ALA A 31 16.06 12.65 -3.42
C ALA A 31 15.17 13.79 -3.98
N ARG A 32 15.40 14.19 -5.24
CA ARG A 32 14.60 15.22 -5.93
C ARG A 32 13.13 14.83 -6.18
N PHE A 33 12.81 13.54 -6.06
CA PHE A 33 11.47 12.99 -6.24
C PHE A 33 10.81 12.64 -4.91
N LYS A 34 11.50 12.85 -3.78
CA LYS A 34 10.96 12.54 -2.45
C LYS A 34 9.80 13.48 -2.13
N ILE A 35 8.66 12.92 -1.71
CA ILE A 35 7.44 13.70 -1.42
C ILE A 35 7.64 14.56 -0.17
N ASN A 36 8.09 13.95 0.93
CA ASN A 36 8.49 14.63 2.15
C ASN A 36 9.96 14.30 2.45
N PRO A 37 10.86 15.30 2.48
CA PRO A 37 12.29 15.10 2.74
C PRO A 37 12.61 14.75 4.20
N GLU A 38 11.67 14.89 5.13
CA GLU A 38 11.88 14.50 6.54
C GLU A 38 12.12 13.00 6.68
N GLU A 39 13.18 12.59 7.36
CA GLU A 39 13.48 11.18 7.58
C GLU A 39 12.54 10.57 8.63
N THR A 40 12.06 9.36 8.36
CA THR A 40 11.32 8.57 9.35
C THR A 40 12.25 8.24 10.53
N PRO A 41 11.86 8.52 11.79
CA PRO A 41 12.65 8.20 12.98
C PRO A 41 13.04 6.71 13.07
N ALA A 42 14.21 6.42 13.63
CA ALA A 42 14.75 5.05 13.67
C ALA A 42 13.88 4.08 14.50
N ASP A 43 13.27 4.55 15.58
CA ASP A 43 12.34 3.77 16.41
C ASP A 43 11.06 3.42 15.63
N LEU A 44 10.55 4.36 14.82
CA LEU A 44 9.41 4.13 13.95
C LEU A 44 9.75 3.16 12.82
N LYS A 45 10.91 3.28 12.17
CA LYS A 45 11.40 2.30 11.17
C LYS A 45 11.45 0.87 11.74
N LEU A 46 11.87 0.71 13.00
CA LEU A 46 11.87 -0.59 13.68
C LEU A 46 10.46 -1.11 13.96
N LYS A 47 9.53 -0.25 14.39
CA LYS A 47 8.11 -0.61 14.53
C LYS A 47 7.52 -1.03 13.18
N GLU A 48 7.81 -0.28 12.12
CA GLU A 48 7.37 -0.55 10.76
C GLU A 48 7.82 -1.94 10.30
N LEU A 49 9.11 -2.23 10.44
CA LEU A 49 9.68 -3.54 10.12
C LEU A 49 9.00 -4.68 10.89
N ARG A 50 8.85 -4.54 12.22
CA ARG A 50 8.22 -5.57 13.06
C ARG A 50 6.78 -5.84 12.63
N ARG A 51 5.98 -4.78 12.43
CA ARG A 51 4.59 -4.88 12.00
C ARG A 51 4.47 -5.48 10.61
N THR A 52 5.34 -5.11 9.68
CA THR A 52 5.40 -5.71 8.34
C THR A 52 5.72 -7.20 8.40
N VAL A 53 6.67 -7.62 9.23
CA VAL A 53 6.94 -9.05 9.47
C VAL A 53 5.72 -9.75 10.07
N THR A 54 5.00 -9.10 10.99
CA THR A 54 3.73 -9.62 11.53
C THR A 54 2.67 -9.77 10.44
N SER A 55 2.47 -8.77 9.57
CA SER A 55 1.53 -8.83 8.45
C SER A 55 1.88 -9.95 7.47
N LEU A 56 3.16 -10.13 7.13
CA LEU A 56 3.61 -11.25 6.30
C LEU A 56 3.41 -12.61 6.99
N SER A 57 3.50 -12.66 8.32
CA SER A 57 3.19 -13.88 9.08
C SER A 57 1.69 -14.18 9.07
N ILE A 58 0.84 -13.16 9.10
CA ILE A 58 -0.62 -13.28 8.94
C ILE A 58 -0.96 -13.74 7.53
N LEU A 59 -0.28 -13.24 6.50
CA LEU A 59 -0.42 -13.75 5.14
C LEU A 59 -0.09 -15.24 5.07
N ALA A 60 1.03 -15.65 5.68
CA ALA A 60 1.40 -17.06 5.75
C ALA A 60 0.38 -17.90 6.55
N PHE A 61 -0.28 -17.33 7.56
CA PHE A 61 -1.43 -17.96 8.22
C PHE A 61 -2.63 -18.13 7.27
N TRP A 62 -3.01 -17.08 6.53
CA TRP A 62 -4.05 -17.18 5.51
C TRP A 62 -3.75 -18.25 4.47
N ASP A 63 -2.50 -18.33 4.01
CA ASP A 63 -2.04 -19.39 3.14
C ASP A 63 -2.30 -20.78 3.74
N THR A 64 -1.97 -21.01 5.01
CA THR A 64 -2.25 -22.31 5.64
C THR A 64 -3.74 -22.62 5.75
N LEU A 65 -4.58 -21.62 6.00
CA LEU A 65 -6.03 -21.76 6.13
C LEU A 65 -6.70 -22.00 4.76
N VAL A 66 -6.23 -21.31 3.73
CA VAL A 66 -6.88 -21.22 2.40
C VAL A 66 -6.28 -22.21 1.40
N LEU A 67 -4.97 -22.39 1.37
CA LEU A 67 -4.28 -23.27 0.40
C LEU A 67 -4.43 -24.75 0.73
N ALA A 68 -4.47 -25.12 2.01
CA ALA A 68 -4.43 -26.52 2.41
C ALA A 68 -5.62 -27.36 1.88
N PRO A 69 -6.84 -26.80 1.70
CA PRO A 69 -7.97 -27.59 1.19
C PRO A 69 -8.53 -27.15 -0.18
N HIS A 70 -8.22 -25.94 -0.68
CA HIS A 70 -9.05 -25.31 -1.74
C HIS A 70 -8.33 -24.85 -3.00
N VAL A 71 -7.00 -24.90 -3.03
CA VAL A 71 -6.30 -24.68 -4.29
C VAL A 71 -6.38 -25.96 -5.10
N THR A 72 -7.13 -25.89 -6.19
CA THR A 72 -7.33 -27.00 -7.10
C THR A 72 -5.99 -27.41 -7.69
N SER A 73 -5.69 -28.71 -7.73
CA SER A 73 -4.54 -29.26 -8.47
C SER A 73 -4.70 -29.12 -10.00
N THR A 74 -5.69 -28.35 -10.46
CA THR A 74 -5.91 -28.03 -11.86
C THR A 74 -4.68 -27.31 -12.40
N PRO A 75 -4.02 -27.84 -13.43
CA PRO A 75 -2.91 -27.17 -14.07
C PRO A 75 -3.37 -25.84 -14.68
N LEU A 76 -2.43 -24.90 -14.83
CA LEU A 76 -2.66 -23.71 -15.63
C LEU A 76 -3.12 -24.13 -17.04
N PRO A 77 -4.18 -23.52 -17.58
CA PRO A 77 -4.54 -23.76 -18.97
C PRO A 77 -3.44 -23.22 -19.89
N GLU A 78 -3.08 -23.97 -20.94
CA GLU A 78 -2.11 -23.53 -21.96
C GLU A 78 -2.57 -22.25 -22.68
N VAL A 79 -3.88 -22.07 -22.79
CA VAL A 79 -4.52 -20.88 -23.36
C VAL A 79 -5.54 -20.32 -22.37
N VAL A 80 -5.40 -19.04 -22.03
CA VAL A 80 -6.38 -18.32 -21.21
C VAL A 80 -7.67 -18.15 -22.02
N SER A 81 -8.73 -18.86 -21.63
CA SER A 81 -10.04 -18.68 -22.25
C SER A 81 -10.61 -17.28 -21.97
N PRO A 82 -11.52 -16.75 -22.81
CA PRO A 82 -12.17 -15.47 -22.53
C PRO A 82 -12.84 -15.42 -21.15
N ILE A 83 -13.43 -16.54 -20.71
CA ILE A 83 -14.03 -16.66 -19.37
C ILE A 83 -12.95 -16.52 -18.29
N ARG A 84 -11.80 -17.18 -18.44
CA ARG A 84 -10.71 -17.11 -17.46
C ARG A 84 -10.06 -15.73 -17.43
N PHE A 85 -9.97 -15.05 -18.57
CA PHE A 85 -9.56 -13.64 -18.63
C PHE A 85 -10.52 -12.74 -17.82
N LEU A 86 -11.83 -12.90 -17.99
CA LEU A 86 -12.83 -12.16 -17.20
C LEU A 86 -12.72 -12.45 -15.69
N VAL A 87 -12.37 -13.69 -15.31
CA VAL A 87 -12.06 -14.03 -13.91
C VAL A 87 -10.88 -13.21 -13.39
N TYR A 88 -9.79 -13.05 -14.15
CA TYR A 88 -8.65 -12.23 -13.71
C TYR A 88 -9.01 -10.75 -13.56
N VAL A 89 -9.80 -10.21 -14.49
CA VAL A 89 -10.33 -8.85 -14.38
C VAL A 89 -11.19 -8.71 -13.12
N PHE A 90 -12.04 -9.69 -12.85
CA PHE A 90 -12.86 -9.71 -11.64
C PHE A 90 -12.02 -9.77 -10.36
N LEU A 91 -10.99 -10.62 -10.29
CA LEU A 91 -10.10 -10.70 -9.13
C LEU A 91 -9.39 -9.37 -8.86
N PHE A 92 -8.93 -8.71 -9.91
CA PHE A 92 -8.30 -7.39 -9.82
C PHE A 92 -9.28 -6.33 -9.28
N LEU A 93 -10.48 -6.25 -9.84
CA LEU A 93 -11.56 -5.36 -9.36
C LEU A 93 -11.95 -5.67 -7.92
N TRP A 94 -12.01 -6.96 -7.56
CA TRP A 94 -12.31 -7.41 -6.21
C TRP A 94 -11.26 -6.91 -5.22
N SER A 95 -9.95 -7.07 -5.50
CA SER A 95 -8.91 -6.56 -4.59
C SER A 95 -9.00 -5.06 -4.38
N ASP A 96 -9.26 -4.29 -5.44
CA ASP A 96 -9.33 -2.83 -5.37
C ASP A 96 -10.56 -2.34 -4.59
N LEU A 97 -11.73 -2.93 -4.87
CA LEU A 97 -12.98 -2.64 -4.16
C LEU A 97 -12.92 -3.08 -2.69
N HIS A 98 -12.38 -4.29 -2.44
CA HIS A 98 -12.20 -4.82 -1.09
C HIS A 98 -11.34 -3.86 -0.28
N PHE A 99 -10.16 -3.48 -0.81
CA PHE A 99 -9.26 -2.54 -0.15
C PHE A 99 -9.95 -1.22 0.18
N TYR A 100 -10.57 -0.57 -0.82
CA TYR A 100 -11.27 0.71 -0.58
C TYR A 100 -12.32 0.59 0.53
N THR A 101 -13.12 -0.47 0.49
CA THR A 101 -14.21 -0.68 1.43
C THR A 101 -13.69 -0.89 2.85
N ILE A 102 -12.71 -1.78 3.03
CA ILE A 102 -12.15 -2.04 4.35
C ILE A 102 -11.38 -0.83 4.88
N HIS A 103 -10.68 -0.11 4.02
CA HIS A 103 -9.85 1.02 4.39
C HIS A 103 -10.74 2.16 4.89
N ARG A 104 -11.78 2.51 4.13
CA ARG A 104 -12.79 3.48 4.56
C ARG A 104 -13.50 3.06 5.85
N ALA A 105 -13.84 1.78 6.00
CA ALA A 105 -14.45 1.28 7.23
C ALA A 105 -13.52 1.38 8.44
N LEU A 106 -12.22 1.10 8.26
CA LEU A 106 -11.20 1.21 9.29
C LEU A 106 -10.97 2.65 9.75
N HIS A 107 -11.29 3.65 8.93
CA HIS A 107 -11.31 5.06 9.30
C HIS A 107 -12.51 5.50 10.13
N HIS A 108 -13.51 4.64 10.31
CA HIS A 108 -14.58 4.93 11.26
C HIS A 108 -13.99 5.09 12.68
N PRO A 109 -14.41 6.09 13.49
CA PRO A 109 -13.73 6.46 14.74
C PRO A 109 -13.44 5.31 15.70
N ILE A 110 -14.37 4.34 15.79
CA ILE A 110 -14.24 3.15 16.64
C ILE A 110 -13.06 2.26 16.23
N TRP A 111 -12.88 2.06 14.93
CA TRP A 111 -11.86 1.19 14.37
C TRP A 111 -10.54 1.93 14.19
N TYR A 112 -10.61 3.21 13.82
CA TYR A 112 -9.44 4.04 13.62
C TYR A 112 -8.60 4.10 14.90
N SER A 113 -9.20 4.51 16.03
CA SER A 113 -8.45 4.72 17.26
C SER A 113 -7.80 3.45 17.83
N LYS A 114 -8.34 2.28 17.50
CA LYS A 114 -7.94 0.98 18.04
C LYS A 114 -7.03 0.19 17.11
N ILE A 115 -7.20 0.35 15.80
CA ILE A 115 -6.62 -0.52 14.78
C ILE A 115 -5.82 0.34 13.80
N HIS A 116 -6.51 1.16 13.00
CA HIS A 116 -5.89 1.79 11.84
C HIS A 116 -4.94 2.96 12.17
N LYS A 117 -5.08 3.57 13.35
CA LYS A 117 -4.14 4.59 13.84
C LYS A 117 -2.70 4.08 13.88
N VAL A 118 -2.48 2.77 14.07
CA VAL A 118 -1.15 2.15 14.07
C VAL A 118 -0.47 2.30 12.71
N HIS A 119 -1.23 2.13 11.62
CA HIS A 119 -0.75 2.34 10.26
C HIS A 119 -0.43 3.82 10.01
N HIS A 120 -1.29 4.70 10.49
CA HIS A 120 -1.14 6.16 10.37
C HIS A 120 -0.05 6.78 11.27
N GLU A 121 0.66 5.99 12.09
CA GLU A 121 1.89 6.47 12.73
C GLU A 121 2.96 6.83 11.69
N SER A 122 2.91 6.19 10.51
CA SER A 122 3.81 6.41 9.38
C SER A 122 3.42 7.63 8.53
N ILE A 123 3.37 8.81 9.14
CA ILE A 123 3.02 10.09 8.48
C ILE A 123 3.87 10.43 7.25
N ASN A 124 5.08 9.87 7.16
CA ASN A 124 5.89 9.88 5.95
C ASN A 124 6.04 8.43 5.44
N PRO A 125 5.10 7.97 4.60
CA PRO A 125 5.12 6.64 4.04
C PRO A 125 6.42 6.32 3.33
N ASN A 126 6.89 5.12 3.59
CA ASN A 126 8.05 4.52 2.96
C ASN A 126 7.76 3.03 2.69
N PRO A 127 8.58 2.34 1.89
CA PRO A 127 8.28 0.96 1.50
C PRO A 127 8.02 0.01 2.69
N LEU A 128 8.65 0.23 3.85
CA LEU A 128 8.40 -0.58 5.06
C LEU A 128 7.02 -0.31 5.68
N SER A 129 6.51 0.91 5.58
CA SER A 129 5.19 1.29 6.13
C SER A 129 4.00 0.67 5.40
N GLY A 130 4.16 0.25 4.13
CA GLY A 130 3.05 -0.21 3.29
C GLY A 130 2.33 -1.46 3.81
N LEU A 131 3.02 -2.33 4.55
CA LEU A 131 2.42 -3.49 5.22
C LEU A 131 2.49 -3.36 6.75
N SER A 132 2.81 -2.17 7.25
CA SER A 132 2.92 -1.89 8.68
C SER A 132 1.54 -1.65 9.28
N PHE A 133 0.84 -2.75 9.57
CA PHE A 133 -0.53 -2.72 10.06
C PHE A 133 -0.62 -3.16 11.52
N HIS A 134 -1.75 -2.84 12.15
CA HIS A 134 -2.20 -3.60 13.31
C HIS A 134 -2.53 -5.05 12.89
N PRO A 135 -2.29 -6.09 13.71
CA PRO A 135 -2.56 -7.48 13.32
C PRO A 135 -3.99 -7.74 12.83
N ILE A 136 -5.00 -7.12 13.45
CA ILE A 136 -6.40 -7.22 13.01
C ILE A 136 -6.60 -6.60 11.62
N GLU A 137 -5.94 -5.48 11.33
CA GLU A 137 -5.99 -4.87 10.00
C GLU A 137 -5.31 -5.77 8.97
N GLY A 138 -4.16 -6.38 9.30
CA GLY A 138 -3.53 -7.40 8.44
C GLY A 138 -4.45 -8.59 8.16
N LEU A 139 -5.18 -9.09 9.16
CA LEU A 139 -6.17 -10.16 8.99
C LEU A 139 -7.29 -9.74 8.03
N ILE A 140 -7.86 -8.55 8.21
CA ILE A 140 -8.93 -8.02 7.38
C ILE A 140 -8.42 -7.70 5.97
N TYR A 141 -7.23 -7.13 5.83
CA TYR A 141 -6.60 -6.83 4.54
C TYR A 141 -6.43 -8.10 3.70
N PHE A 142 -5.79 -9.13 4.25
CA PHE A 142 -5.57 -10.39 3.53
C PHE A 142 -6.82 -11.27 3.43
N SER A 143 -7.94 -10.91 4.05
CA SER A 143 -9.22 -11.59 3.84
C SER A 143 -9.72 -11.51 2.40
N ALA A 144 -9.18 -10.61 1.57
CA ALA A 144 -9.41 -10.60 0.13
C ALA A 144 -9.12 -11.97 -0.53
N LEU A 145 -8.20 -12.75 0.03
CA LEU A 145 -7.86 -14.11 -0.40
C LEU A 145 -9.01 -15.11 -0.25
N LEU A 146 -10.01 -14.82 0.60
CA LEU A 146 -11.21 -15.65 0.74
C LEU A 146 -12.04 -15.74 -0.57
N ILE A 147 -11.76 -14.90 -1.57
CA ILE A 147 -12.42 -14.98 -2.87
C ILE A 147 -12.27 -16.35 -3.55
N VAL A 148 -11.24 -17.13 -3.19
CA VAL A 148 -11.03 -18.47 -3.76
C VAL A 148 -12.17 -19.44 -3.45
N PHE A 149 -12.95 -19.19 -2.39
CA PHE A 149 -14.13 -19.99 -2.07
C PHE A 149 -15.26 -19.80 -3.09
N LEU A 150 -15.25 -18.67 -3.81
CA LEU A 150 -16.19 -18.37 -4.88
C LEU A 150 -15.58 -18.61 -6.27
N VAL A 151 -14.27 -18.41 -6.40
CA VAL A 151 -13.54 -18.48 -7.66
C VAL A 151 -12.37 -19.47 -7.54
N PRO A 152 -12.49 -20.70 -8.06
CA PRO A 152 -11.41 -21.67 -8.00
C PRO A 152 -10.17 -21.22 -8.77
N LEU A 153 -9.03 -21.20 -8.07
CA LEU A 153 -7.72 -20.84 -8.61
C LEU A 153 -6.76 -22.02 -8.52
N SER A 154 -5.98 -22.22 -9.58
CA SER A 154 -4.78 -23.06 -9.53
C SER A 154 -3.73 -22.47 -8.58
N PRO A 155 -2.71 -23.23 -8.15
CA PRO A 155 -1.69 -22.73 -7.24
C PRO A 155 -0.95 -21.51 -7.77
N ILE A 156 -0.76 -21.43 -9.08
CA ILE A 156 -0.03 -20.34 -9.71
C ILE A 156 -0.89 -19.09 -9.78
N GLU A 157 -2.16 -19.19 -10.15
CA GLU A 157 -3.08 -18.05 -10.17
C GLU A 157 -3.31 -17.49 -8.77
N TYR A 158 -3.48 -18.36 -7.77
CA TYR A 158 -3.55 -17.94 -6.38
C TYR A 158 -2.28 -17.21 -5.94
N THR A 159 -1.11 -17.76 -6.27
CA THR A 159 0.18 -17.14 -5.93
C THR A 159 0.33 -15.78 -6.62
N ALA A 160 -0.09 -15.64 -7.87
CA ALA A 160 -0.08 -14.38 -8.61
C ALA A 160 -1.06 -13.36 -8.01
N TYR A 161 -2.26 -13.78 -7.63
CA TYR A 161 -3.25 -12.91 -6.99
C TYR A 161 -2.75 -12.41 -5.63
N LYS A 162 -2.23 -13.31 -4.80
CA LYS A 162 -1.60 -12.99 -3.52
C LYS A 162 -0.39 -12.07 -3.68
N PHE A 163 0.41 -12.28 -4.72
CA PHE A 163 1.51 -11.38 -5.05
C PHE A 163 1.02 -9.94 -5.26
N GLY A 164 -0.08 -9.76 -5.98
CA GLY A 164 -0.73 -8.46 -6.15
C GLY A 164 -1.06 -7.81 -4.81
N LEU A 165 -1.64 -8.56 -3.86
CA LEU A 165 -1.97 -8.04 -2.53
C LEU A 165 -0.75 -7.65 -1.70
N VAL A 166 0.37 -8.35 -1.83
CA VAL A 166 1.62 -7.96 -1.15
C VAL A 166 2.21 -6.71 -1.78
N TRP A 167 2.16 -6.60 -3.11
CA TRP A 167 2.86 -5.55 -3.84
C TRP A 167 2.07 -4.24 -3.95
N ALA A 168 0.74 -4.30 -3.98
CA ALA A 168 -0.14 -3.15 -4.17
C ALA A 168 0.13 -1.99 -3.18
N PRO A 169 0.36 -2.21 -1.87
CA PRO A 169 0.62 -1.12 -0.94
C PRO A 169 1.87 -0.30 -1.26
N LEU A 170 2.86 -0.85 -1.98
CA LEU A 170 4.04 -0.10 -2.42
C LEU A 170 3.67 1.06 -3.35
N GLY A 171 2.56 0.96 -4.10
CA GLY A 171 2.10 2.01 -5.00
C GLY A 171 1.94 3.35 -4.29
N GLY A 172 1.27 3.35 -3.14
CA GLY A 172 1.03 4.54 -2.31
C GLY A 172 2.09 4.81 -1.23
N HIS A 173 2.93 3.82 -0.90
CA HIS A 173 3.90 3.93 0.20
C HIS A 173 5.35 4.04 -0.25
N ILE A 174 5.62 4.15 -1.56
CA ILE A 174 7.00 4.30 -2.03
C ILE A 174 7.67 5.57 -1.45
N GLY A 175 6.87 6.61 -1.17
CA GLY A 175 7.33 7.87 -0.59
C GLY A 175 8.06 8.78 -1.59
N TYR A 176 7.97 8.46 -2.88
CA TYR A 176 8.51 9.23 -4.01
C TYR A 176 7.42 9.43 -5.05
N THR A 177 7.41 10.61 -5.65
CA THR A 177 6.49 10.96 -6.72
C THR A 177 7.13 10.67 -8.07
N THR A 178 6.31 10.50 -9.12
CA THR A 178 6.82 10.32 -10.49
C THR A 178 6.97 11.66 -11.20
N TYR A 179 7.63 11.68 -12.36
CA TYR A 179 7.79 12.87 -13.19
C TYR A 179 6.98 12.73 -14.48
N ASP A 180 6.08 13.68 -14.74
CA ASP A 180 5.34 13.79 -15.98
C ASP A 180 6.27 14.42 -17.02
N VAL A 181 6.81 13.59 -17.88
CA VAL A 181 7.71 14.02 -18.96
C VAL A 181 6.97 14.84 -20.02
N THR A 182 5.65 14.67 -20.14
CA THR A 182 4.82 15.39 -21.12
C THR A 182 4.42 16.78 -20.62
N LYS A 183 4.14 16.91 -19.32
CA LYS A 183 3.78 18.19 -18.68
C LYS A 183 4.97 18.90 -18.02
N ASN A 184 6.15 18.28 -18.04
CA ASN A 184 7.38 18.77 -17.43
C ASN A 184 7.20 19.14 -15.94
N LYS A 185 6.47 18.30 -15.20
CA LYS A 185 6.09 18.52 -13.80
C LYS A 185 6.13 17.20 -13.03
N LEU A 186 6.25 17.25 -11.72
CA LEU A 186 6.05 16.05 -10.90
C LEU A 186 4.59 15.57 -11.06
N GLU A 187 4.40 14.29 -11.37
CA GLU A 187 3.10 13.63 -11.43
C GLU A 187 2.54 13.54 -10.02
N PRO A 188 1.38 14.11 -9.73
CA PRO A 188 0.74 14.04 -8.41
C PRO A 188 0.34 12.62 -8.01
N ARG A 189 0.22 11.67 -8.94
CA ARG A 189 -0.50 10.37 -8.78
C ARG A 189 -0.04 9.42 -7.66
N LYS A 190 1.04 9.75 -6.94
CA LYS A 190 1.57 9.01 -5.76
C LYS A 190 1.56 9.85 -4.48
N PHE A 191 0.99 11.03 -4.56
CA PHE A 191 0.98 12.03 -3.50
C PHE A 191 -0.28 11.93 -2.65
N GLU A 192 -1.36 11.39 -3.19
CA GLU A 192 -2.67 11.42 -2.58
C GLU A 192 -2.79 10.41 -1.44
N HIS A 193 -2.07 9.28 -1.49
CA HIS A 193 -1.95 8.40 -0.32
C HIS A 193 -1.04 9.02 0.76
N TYR A 194 -0.05 9.81 0.36
CA TYR A 194 0.67 10.65 1.33
C TYR A 194 -0.27 11.70 1.96
N VAL A 195 -1.11 12.37 1.16
CA VAL A 195 -2.17 13.28 1.64
C VAL A 195 -3.11 12.56 2.60
N HIS A 196 -3.49 11.32 2.28
CA HIS A 196 -4.32 10.48 3.12
C HIS A 196 -3.70 10.30 4.51
N HIS A 197 -2.41 9.95 4.60
CA HIS A 197 -1.69 9.80 5.87
C HIS A 197 -1.61 11.07 6.72
N ILE A 198 -1.70 12.27 6.11
CA ILE A 198 -1.64 13.55 6.83
C ILE A 198 -3.01 14.25 7.02
N LYS A 199 -4.04 13.87 6.25
CA LYS A 199 -5.40 14.45 6.28
C LYS A 199 -6.48 13.48 6.77
N PHE A 200 -6.19 12.19 6.79
CA PHE A 200 -6.97 11.08 7.36
C PHE A 200 -8.29 10.72 6.64
N ASN A 201 -9.13 11.69 6.26
CA ASN A 201 -10.53 11.42 5.87
C ASN A 201 -10.81 11.37 4.36
N ASN A 202 -9.78 11.27 3.51
CA ASN A 202 -9.90 11.32 2.05
C ASN A 202 -8.89 10.40 1.37
N ASN A 203 -9.14 10.04 0.11
CA ASN A 203 -8.27 9.20 -0.72
C ASN A 203 -8.05 7.79 -0.11
N PHE A 204 -9.12 7.01 0.00
CA PHE A 204 -9.06 5.65 0.57
C PHE A 204 -8.62 4.58 -0.45
N GLY A 205 -8.61 4.88 -1.75
CA GLY A 205 -8.31 3.94 -2.82
C GLY A 205 -6.84 3.52 -2.91
N ALA A 206 -6.58 2.36 -3.52
CA ALA A 206 -5.25 1.75 -3.63
C ALA A 206 -4.38 2.33 -4.77
N GLY A 207 -4.94 3.12 -5.70
CA GLY A 207 -4.19 3.63 -6.85
C GLY A 207 -4.08 2.69 -8.05
N LEU A 208 -4.86 1.60 -8.13
CA LEU A 208 -4.64 0.53 -9.11
C LEU A 208 -5.14 0.84 -10.54
N PHE A 209 -6.02 1.82 -10.71
CA PHE A 209 -6.44 2.34 -12.03
C PHE A 209 -5.61 3.58 -12.43
N PRO A 210 -5.45 3.90 -13.73
CA PRO A 210 -4.60 5.01 -14.20
C PRO A 210 -4.96 6.40 -13.64
N ASP A 211 -6.18 6.56 -13.11
CA ASP A 211 -6.67 7.74 -12.39
C ASP A 211 -6.88 7.48 -10.88
N GLY A 212 -6.21 6.46 -10.32
CA GLY A 212 -5.88 6.27 -8.91
C GLY A 212 -7.00 6.02 -7.89
N TRP A 213 -8.26 6.35 -8.16
CA TRP A 213 -9.26 6.48 -7.09
C TRP A 213 -10.68 6.32 -7.61
N VAL A 214 -10.94 5.39 -8.54
CA VAL A 214 -12.29 5.24 -9.12
C VAL A 214 -13.38 5.20 -8.05
N TRP A 215 -13.13 4.54 -6.92
CA TRP A 215 -14.02 4.50 -5.77
C TRP A 215 -14.11 5.83 -5.01
N ASP A 216 -13.00 6.54 -4.80
CA ASP A 216 -13.05 7.86 -4.16
C ASP A 216 -13.77 8.89 -5.05
N GLN A 217 -13.58 8.83 -6.37
CA GLN A 217 -14.31 9.68 -7.32
C GLN A 217 -15.79 9.35 -7.30
N PHE A 218 -16.14 8.06 -7.39
CA PHE A 218 -17.53 7.61 -7.40
C PHE A 218 -18.25 7.93 -6.08
N LEU A 219 -17.57 7.85 -4.94
CA LEU A 219 -18.16 8.05 -3.62
C LEU A 219 -17.84 9.41 -2.99
N GLY A 220 -17.22 10.32 -3.75
CA GLY A 220 -16.94 11.69 -3.33
C GLY A 220 -15.97 11.82 -2.16
N THR A 221 -14.99 10.91 -2.04
CA THR A 221 -13.98 10.91 -0.96
C THR A 221 -12.61 11.40 -1.40
N VAL A 222 -12.48 11.96 -2.62
CA VAL A 222 -11.25 12.60 -3.10
C VAL A 222 -10.92 13.85 -2.27
N TRP A 223 -9.64 14.06 -1.97
CA TRP A 223 -9.17 15.30 -1.35
C TRP A 223 -9.37 16.49 -2.31
N PRO A 224 -10.01 17.59 -1.88
CA PRO A 224 -10.21 18.76 -2.74
C PRO A 224 -8.89 19.42 -3.14
N GLU A 225 -8.64 19.58 -4.45
CA GLU A 225 -7.40 20.18 -4.99
C GLU A 225 -7.20 21.65 -4.57
N ASP A 226 -8.27 22.37 -4.25
CA ASP A 226 -8.25 23.76 -3.80
C ASP A 226 -7.72 23.92 -2.37
N LYS A 227 -7.63 22.83 -1.60
CA LYS A 227 -7.13 22.86 -0.22
C LYS A 227 -5.62 22.65 -0.17
N PRO A 228 -4.87 23.56 0.50
CA PRO A 228 -3.43 23.41 0.64
C PRO A 228 -3.08 22.13 1.39
N ILE A 229 -2.19 21.33 0.79
CA ILE A 229 -1.79 20.04 1.37
C ILE A 229 -0.85 20.22 2.56
N LEU A 230 0.12 21.13 2.45
CA LEU A 230 1.06 21.47 3.53
C LEU A 230 0.53 22.68 4.31
N ARG A 231 0.67 22.69 5.64
CA ARG A 231 0.64 23.96 6.38
C ARG A 231 1.83 24.78 5.85
N GLN A 232 1.59 25.99 5.36
CA GLN A 232 2.65 26.98 5.30
C GLN A 232 3.09 27.25 6.75
N GLY A 233 4.20 26.63 7.13
CA GLY A 233 4.95 26.91 8.35
C GLY A 233 6.40 26.62 8.04
N SER A 234 7.05 27.46 7.23
CA SER A 234 7.91 28.49 7.80
C SER A 234 8.08 29.69 6.85
N SER A 235 7.08 30.56 6.77
CA SER A 235 7.32 31.95 6.35
C SER A 235 7.57 32.81 7.58
N SER A 236 8.65 33.58 7.52
CA SER A 236 9.04 34.73 8.36
C SER A 236 9.85 34.47 9.65
N SER A 237 11.17 34.33 9.49
CA SER A 237 12.10 35.16 10.25
C SER A 237 13.34 35.48 9.41
N SER A 238 13.14 36.18 8.30
CA SER A 238 14.19 36.90 7.60
C SER A 238 13.71 38.32 7.28
N SER A 239 13.93 39.23 8.23
CA SER A 239 14.24 40.61 7.87
C SER A 239 15.29 41.14 8.83
N ASN A 240 16.51 41.25 8.31
CA ASN A 240 17.51 42.21 8.76
C ASN A 240 16.86 43.59 8.94
N ASN A 241 17.28 44.34 9.97
CA ASN A 241 17.78 45.69 9.73
C ASN A 241 18.63 46.19 10.92
N ASN A 242 19.93 46.26 10.64
CA ASN A 242 20.85 47.33 11.02
C ASN A 242 20.26 48.50 11.80
N LYS A 243 20.78 48.72 13.01
CA LYS A 243 21.17 50.07 13.45
C LYS A 243 22.51 50.01 14.17
N THR A 244 23.54 50.44 13.45
CA THR A 244 24.76 51.04 13.99
C THR A 244 24.45 52.46 14.46
N LYS A 245 24.64 52.71 15.76
CA LYS A 245 25.32 53.85 16.41
C LYS A 245 24.85 53.99 17.85
#